data_AF-A0A387H3S9-F1
#
_entry.id   AF-A0A387H3S9-F1
#
_cell.length_a   1.000
_cell.length_b   1.000
_cell.length_c   1.000
_cell.angle_alpha   90.00
_cell.angle_beta   90.00
_cell.angle_gamma   90.00
#
_symmetry.space_group_name_H-M   'P 1'
#
loop_
_entity.id
_entity.type
_entity.pdbx_description
1 polymer ?
#
loop_
_entity_poly.entity_id
_entity_poly.type
_entity_poly.pdbx_seq_one_letter_code
_entity_poly.pdbx_strand_id
1 'polypeptide(L)'
;MVSRLSDPGDRFERKAEANARRAMASSPVQRDAVETAQERTPTLGPAVVQRYHQGILRAPDHEVLNLKVSATGQYFMIVNEYDTTTIWGSTNAAAPRYCRPTEQQNVTLTLQVGNDTLTGVYTEYEPETTFLADCSHTAEEIMHRKRLLMGQDASRIRSGAVFGGDGHNGNIREAVTYAQNRGVGNGEERPDPGEAFSIIETQWDMEDADHEDASPMNESGWPYHVAAVVAMDGDDRIAIEQTVGSSDAVQHQGYEGIIDIYTSGSLAGGAALPASFHGRHGGAFSQGGVTVTLAPINQGQVRKETRTRRHMDG
;
A
#
# COMPACT_ATOMS: atom_id res chain seq x y z
N MET A 1 -28.75 -26.52 19.60
CA MET A 1 -28.47 -25.06 19.52
C MET A 1 -26.98 -24.90 19.53
N VAL A 2 -26.37 -24.60 18.38
CA VAL A 2 -24.94 -24.30 18.30
C VAL A 2 -24.82 -22.79 18.30
N SER A 3 -24.27 -22.23 19.39
CA SER A 3 -23.86 -20.84 19.46
C SER A 3 -22.85 -20.57 18.35
N ARG A 4 -23.15 -19.64 17.44
CA ARG A 4 -22.16 -19.10 16.51
C ARG A 4 -21.09 -18.39 17.35
N LEU A 5 -19.94 -19.02 17.56
CA LEU A 5 -18.74 -18.30 17.95
C LEU A 5 -18.45 -17.32 16.81
N SER A 6 -18.53 -16.03 17.09
CA SER A 6 -17.98 -14.98 16.23
C SER A 6 -16.46 -15.15 16.20
N ASP A 7 -15.92 -15.31 15.00
CA ASP A 7 -14.49 -15.40 14.75
C ASP A 7 -13.82 -14.07 15.14
N PRO A 8 -12.75 -14.07 15.96
CA PRO A 8 -12.11 -12.82 16.41
C PRO A 8 -11.71 -11.90 15.26
N GLY A 9 -11.09 -12.41 14.18
CA GLY A 9 -10.70 -11.62 13.01
C GLY A 9 -11.87 -10.88 12.35
N ASP A 10 -13.03 -11.54 12.31
CA ASP A 10 -14.27 -11.05 11.73
C ASP A 10 -14.92 -9.95 12.59
N ARG A 11 -14.52 -9.76 13.86
CA ARG A 11 -14.93 -8.61 14.69
C ARG A 11 -14.00 -7.41 14.46
N PHE A 12 -12.72 -7.63 14.18
CA PHE A 12 -11.73 -6.56 14.01
C PHE A 12 -11.81 -5.92 12.62
N GLU A 13 -12.00 -6.71 11.57
CA GLU A 13 -12.18 -6.21 10.20
C GLU A 13 -13.50 -5.43 10.07
N ARG A 14 -14.60 -5.96 10.64
CA ARG A 14 -15.89 -5.24 10.68
C ARG A 14 -15.87 -4.01 11.59
N LYS A 15 -15.05 -3.98 12.65
CA LYS A 15 -14.85 -2.79 13.49
C LYS A 15 -14.03 -1.73 12.77
N ALA A 16 -12.97 -2.12 12.05
CA ALA A 16 -12.19 -1.21 11.21
C ALA A 16 -13.06 -0.63 10.08
N GLU A 17 -13.86 -1.46 9.41
CA GLU A 17 -14.83 -1.02 8.40
C GLU A 17 -15.93 -0.13 9.01
N ALA A 18 -16.44 -0.46 10.21
CA ALA A 18 -17.45 0.33 10.90
C ALA A 18 -16.91 1.65 11.46
N ASN A 19 -15.65 1.71 11.89
CA ASN A 19 -14.99 2.93 12.35
C ASN A 19 -14.65 3.84 11.17
N ALA A 20 -14.14 3.28 10.07
CA ALA A 20 -13.97 4.02 8.81
C ALA A 20 -15.32 4.57 8.29
N ARG A 21 -16.40 3.78 8.35
CA ARG A 21 -17.75 4.25 8.01
C ARG A 21 -18.31 5.30 8.98
N ARG A 22 -18.06 5.19 10.29
CA ARG A 22 -18.52 6.15 11.31
C ARG A 22 -17.78 7.50 11.20
N ALA A 23 -16.48 7.50 10.93
CA ALA A 23 -15.70 8.70 10.68
C ALA A 23 -16.22 9.48 9.45
N MET A 24 -16.60 8.77 8.39
CA MET A 24 -17.16 9.37 7.16
C MET A 24 -18.62 9.85 7.32
N ALA A 25 -19.40 9.22 8.21
CA ALA A 25 -20.79 9.62 8.47
C ALA A 25 -20.91 10.84 9.41
N SER A 26 -19.83 11.28 10.04
CA SER A 26 -19.82 12.33 11.06
C SER A 26 -18.86 13.48 10.75
N SER A 27 -19.01 14.16 9.60
CA SER A 27 -18.72 15.61 9.48
C SER A 27 -19.09 16.20 8.11
N PRO A 28 -19.92 17.25 8.04
CA PRO A 28 -19.91 18.20 6.95
C PRO A 28 -18.87 19.29 7.25
N VAL A 29 -17.59 19.03 6.98
CA VAL A 29 -16.57 20.08 6.91
C VAL A 29 -15.69 19.85 5.69
N GLN A 30 -16.30 20.04 4.52
CA GLN A 30 -15.57 20.26 3.26
C GLN A 30 -16.07 21.57 2.68
N ARG A 31 -15.22 22.59 2.76
CA ARG A 31 -15.06 23.75 1.87
C ARG A 31 -14.22 24.74 2.65
N ASP A 32 -12.89 24.67 2.47
CA ASP A 32 -11.92 25.79 2.60
C ASP A 32 -10.45 25.30 2.60
N ALA A 33 -10.18 23.99 2.59
CA ALA A 33 -8.80 23.46 2.55
C ALA A 33 -8.17 23.38 1.14
N VAL A 34 -8.75 24.03 0.12
CA VAL A 34 -8.26 23.96 -1.28
C VAL A 34 -7.39 25.15 -1.69
N GLU A 35 -7.18 26.18 -0.85
CA GLU A 35 -6.53 27.43 -1.30
C GLU A 35 -5.22 27.84 -0.61
N THR A 36 -4.58 27.00 0.21
CA THR A 36 -3.30 27.34 0.87
C THR A 36 -2.20 26.29 0.75
N ALA A 37 -2.05 25.70 -0.44
CA ALA A 37 -0.85 24.95 -0.84
C ALA A 37 0.04 25.76 -1.80
N GLN A 38 0.05 27.09 -1.69
CA GLN A 38 0.98 27.96 -2.41
C GLN A 38 2.17 28.35 -1.51
N GLU A 39 3.35 27.95 -2.00
CA GLU A 39 4.68 28.56 -1.74
C GLU A 39 5.16 28.67 -0.29
N ARG A 40 5.81 27.60 0.18
CA ARG A 40 7.04 27.74 1.00
C ARG A 40 8.06 26.71 0.56
N THR A 41 8.93 27.09 -0.36
CA THR A 41 10.14 26.34 -0.73
C THR A 41 11.13 26.39 0.42
N PRO A 42 11.46 25.27 1.12
CA PRO A 42 12.58 25.23 2.04
C PRO A 42 13.86 25.12 1.21
N THR A 43 14.84 25.98 1.50
CA THR A 43 16.16 25.94 0.87
C THR A 43 16.88 24.65 1.28
N LEU A 44 16.80 23.63 0.43
CA LEU A 44 17.50 22.36 0.61
C LEU A 44 18.97 22.52 0.18
N GLY A 45 19.89 22.07 1.05
CA GLY A 45 21.29 21.82 0.71
C GLY A 45 21.44 20.78 -0.41
N PRO A 46 22.68 20.40 -0.81
CA PRO A 46 22.95 19.70 -2.06
C PRO A 46 22.01 18.51 -2.25
N ALA A 47 21.17 18.65 -3.27
CA ALA A 47 20.03 17.80 -3.56
C ALA A 47 20.46 16.34 -3.75
N VAL A 48 20.01 15.48 -2.84
CA VAL A 48 19.80 14.08 -3.17
C VAL A 48 18.52 14.05 -4.02
N VAL A 49 18.71 13.96 -5.33
CA VAL A 49 17.64 13.88 -6.33
C VAL A 49 16.76 12.66 -6.03
N GLN A 50 15.47 12.91 -5.78
CA GLN A 50 14.40 11.92 -5.59
C GLN A 50 14.32 10.98 -6.82
N ARG A 51 14.12 9.66 -6.61
CA ARG A 51 14.25 8.63 -7.65
C ARG A 51 12.95 7.93 -8.05
N TYR A 52 11.84 8.66 -8.17
CA TYR A 52 10.87 8.37 -9.22
C TYR A 52 10.93 9.53 -10.20
N HIS A 53 11.16 9.24 -11.48
CA HIS A 53 11.17 10.28 -12.49
C HIS A 53 9.76 10.47 -13.02
N GLN A 54 9.26 11.71 -13.01
CA GLN A 54 8.21 12.11 -13.95
C GLN A 54 8.79 11.95 -15.36
N GLY A 55 8.42 10.84 -16.00
CA GLY A 55 8.86 10.54 -17.34
C GLY A 55 7.86 11.02 -18.38
N ILE A 56 8.32 11.17 -19.62
CA ILE A 56 7.47 11.39 -20.80
C ILE A 56 7.56 10.13 -21.65
N LEU A 57 6.44 9.42 -21.84
CA LEU A 57 6.33 8.50 -22.96
C LEU A 57 6.07 9.32 -24.22
N ARG A 58 6.89 9.15 -25.27
CA ARG A 58 6.56 9.67 -26.60
C ARG A 58 5.86 8.56 -27.38
N ALA A 59 4.54 8.51 -27.30
CA ALA A 59 3.75 7.62 -28.13
C ALA A 59 3.80 8.07 -29.61
N PRO A 60 3.56 7.16 -30.58
CA PRO A 60 3.60 7.48 -32.01
C PRO A 60 2.68 8.64 -32.45
N ASP A 61 1.72 9.01 -31.61
CA ASP A 61 0.66 10.02 -31.79
C ASP A 61 0.88 11.32 -31.00
N HIS A 62 2.10 11.56 -30.48
CA HIS A 62 2.51 12.79 -29.78
C HIS A 62 1.90 13.03 -28.39
N GLU A 63 1.17 12.08 -27.80
CA GLU A 63 0.74 12.22 -26.41
C GLU A 63 1.93 12.09 -25.46
N VAL A 64 2.05 13.07 -24.55
CA VAL A 64 3.05 13.08 -23.48
C VAL A 64 2.39 12.52 -22.23
N LEU A 65 2.72 11.29 -21.88
CA LEU A 65 2.24 10.65 -20.65
C LEU A 65 3.22 10.86 -19.52
N ASN A 66 2.73 11.27 -18.35
CA ASN A 66 3.52 11.30 -17.13
C ASN A 66 3.76 9.88 -16.63
N LEU A 67 4.99 9.58 -16.24
CA LEU A 67 5.36 8.26 -15.70
C LEU A 67 5.85 8.37 -14.27
N LYS A 68 5.73 7.30 -13.48
CA LYS A 68 6.65 7.01 -12.37
C LYS A 68 7.52 5.85 -12.81
N VAL A 69 8.83 6.08 -12.86
CA VAL A 69 9.82 5.11 -13.32
C VAL A 69 10.71 4.68 -12.15
N SER A 70 10.94 3.38 -12.00
CA SER A 70 11.80 2.83 -10.96
C SER A 70 13.29 3.10 -11.24
N ALA A 71 14.15 2.85 -10.24
CA ALA A 71 15.53 3.29 -10.16
C ALA A 71 16.39 2.99 -11.40
N THR A 72 16.21 1.83 -12.05
CA THR A 72 16.94 1.44 -13.26
C THR A 72 16.05 1.42 -14.50
N GLY A 73 14.78 1.83 -14.38
CA GLY A 73 13.78 1.75 -15.44
C GLY A 73 13.31 0.33 -15.75
N GLN A 74 13.55 -0.63 -14.85
CA GLN A 74 13.02 -1.98 -15.00
C GLN A 74 11.51 -2.03 -14.88
N TYR A 75 10.92 -1.10 -14.12
CA TYR A 75 9.48 -0.95 -14.02
C TYR A 75 9.07 0.50 -14.16
N PHE A 76 7.87 0.73 -14.69
CA PHE A 76 7.22 2.03 -14.64
C PHE A 76 5.71 1.89 -14.62
N MET A 77 5.04 2.96 -14.21
CA MET A 77 3.60 3.11 -14.33
C MET A 77 3.28 4.43 -15.04
N ILE A 78 2.18 4.42 -15.78
CA ILE A 78 1.61 5.63 -16.37
C ILE A 78 0.79 6.31 -15.26
N VAL A 79 1.11 7.57 -14.99
CA VAL A 79 0.40 8.42 -14.04
C VAL A 79 -0.60 9.26 -14.83
N ASN A 80 -1.88 8.95 -14.69
CA ASN A 80 -2.96 9.81 -15.14
C ASN A 80 -3.61 10.50 -13.93
N GLU A 81 -4.75 11.16 -14.13
CA GLU A 81 -5.50 11.83 -13.04
C GLU A 81 -6.11 10.85 -12.02
N TYR A 82 -6.06 9.55 -12.29
CA TYR A 82 -6.55 8.47 -11.44
C TYR A 82 -5.41 7.59 -10.94
N ASP A 83 -5.69 6.80 -9.91
CA ASP A 83 -4.78 5.72 -9.50
C ASP A 83 -4.67 4.66 -10.63
N THR A 84 -3.47 4.10 -10.80
CA THR A 84 -3.18 3.15 -11.87
C THR A 84 -3.31 1.70 -11.39
N THR A 85 -3.86 0.84 -12.24
CA THR A 85 -4.03 -0.60 -11.96
C THR A 85 -3.07 -1.48 -12.76
N THR A 86 -2.24 -0.88 -13.63
CA THR A 86 -1.26 -1.61 -14.43
C THR A 86 0.17 -1.18 -14.16
N ILE A 87 1.10 -2.10 -14.37
CA ILE A 87 2.53 -1.85 -14.32
C ILE A 87 3.22 -2.39 -15.56
N TRP A 88 4.18 -1.62 -16.06
CA TRP A 88 5.03 -2.02 -17.16
C TRP A 88 6.35 -2.53 -16.63
N GLY A 89 6.71 -3.76 -17.00
CA GLY A 89 7.99 -4.39 -16.67
C GLY A 89 8.86 -4.58 -17.91
N SER A 90 10.14 -4.26 -17.82
CA SER A 90 11.12 -4.58 -18.85
C SER A 90 11.20 -6.11 -19.02
N THR A 91 11.41 -6.57 -20.25
CA THR A 91 11.65 -8.00 -20.55
C THR A 91 12.87 -8.59 -19.82
N ASN A 92 13.78 -7.74 -19.32
CA ASN A 92 14.93 -8.15 -18.50
C ASN A 92 14.62 -8.17 -17.00
N ALA A 93 13.48 -7.64 -16.57
CA ALA A 93 13.05 -7.62 -15.19
C ALA A 93 12.27 -8.91 -14.84
N ALA A 94 12.17 -9.22 -13.55
CA ALA A 94 11.30 -10.30 -13.11
C ALA A 94 9.83 -9.92 -13.33
N ALA A 95 8.99 -10.86 -13.76
CA ALA A 95 7.56 -10.61 -13.82
C ALA A 95 7.02 -10.26 -12.41
N PRO A 96 6.22 -9.19 -12.26
CA PRO A 96 5.61 -8.85 -10.98
C PRO A 96 4.80 -10.02 -10.42
N ARG A 97 4.99 -10.30 -9.14
CA ARG A 97 4.31 -11.38 -8.42
C ARG A 97 2.81 -11.15 -8.41
N TYR A 98 2.04 -12.20 -8.67
CA TYR A 98 0.57 -12.16 -8.62
C TYR A 98 -0.05 -11.20 -9.64
N CYS A 99 0.67 -10.97 -10.74
CA CYS A 99 0.21 -10.25 -11.91
C CYS A 99 0.30 -11.14 -13.14
N ARG A 100 -0.57 -10.90 -14.11
CA ARG A 100 -0.56 -11.53 -15.43
C ARG A 100 -0.23 -10.50 -16.50
N PRO A 101 0.45 -10.89 -17.59
CA PRO A 101 0.68 -9.98 -18.70
C PRO A 101 -0.64 -9.65 -19.40
N THR A 102 -0.80 -8.41 -19.85
CA THR A 102 -1.95 -7.97 -20.67
C THR A 102 -1.70 -8.33 -22.14
N GLU A 103 -2.50 -7.78 -23.05
CA GLU A 103 -2.29 -7.89 -24.49
C GLU A 103 -1.06 -7.10 -24.97
N GLN A 104 -0.64 -6.09 -24.20
CA GLN A 104 0.50 -5.22 -24.50
C GLN A 104 1.81 -5.88 -24.06
N GLN A 105 2.34 -6.79 -24.89
CA GLN A 105 3.57 -7.54 -24.60
C GLN A 105 4.68 -7.23 -25.59
N ASN A 106 5.91 -7.22 -25.10
CA ASN A 106 7.12 -7.01 -25.89
C ASN A 106 7.09 -5.73 -26.74
N VAL A 107 6.50 -4.66 -26.20
CA VAL A 107 6.42 -3.36 -26.85
C VAL A 107 7.74 -2.63 -26.67
N THR A 108 8.32 -2.14 -27.77
CA THR A 108 9.53 -1.29 -27.69
C THR A 108 9.12 0.13 -27.33
N LEU A 109 9.54 0.60 -26.16
CA LEU A 109 9.22 1.92 -25.64
C LEU A 109 10.51 2.70 -25.39
N THR A 110 10.41 4.02 -25.53
CA THR A 110 11.47 4.96 -25.15
C THR A 110 10.93 5.88 -24.07
N LEU A 111 11.55 5.80 -22.89
CA LEU A 111 11.20 6.57 -21.70
C LEU A 111 12.22 7.70 -21.54
N GLN A 112 11.74 8.92 -21.33
CA GLN A 112 12.62 10.02 -20.90
C GLN A 112 12.61 10.11 -19.38
N VAL A 113 13.78 10.02 -18.74
CA VAL A 113 13.95 9.88 -17.29
C VAL A 113 14.94 10.95 -16.83
N GLY A 114 14.43 12.13 -16.45
CA GLY A 114 15.28 13.30 -16.29
C GLY A 114 15.99 13.68 -17.60
N ASN A 115 17.32 13.69 -17.59
CA ASN A 115 18.12 13.94 -18.79
C ASN A 115 18.45 12.67 -19.58
N ASP A 116 18.15 11.50 -19.04
CA ASP A 116 18.49 10.21 -19.65
C ASP A 116 17.34 9.70 -20.53
N THR A 117 17.70 8.94 -21.56
CA THR A 117 16.76 8.26 -22.44
C THR A 117 16.95 6.76 -22.30
N LEU A 118 15.88 6.05 -21.90
CA LEU A 118 15.88 4.60 -21.75
C LEU A 118 15.02 3.98 -22.84
N THR A 119 15.64 3.26 -23.78
CA THR A 119 14.93 2.47 -24.78
C THR A 119 14.98 0.99 -24.39
N GLY A 120 13.84 0.33 -24.36
CA GLY A 120 13.75 -1.07 -23.96
C GLY A 120 12.48 -1.74 -24.49
N VAL A 121 12.42 -3.05 -24.29
CA VAL A 121 11.24 -3.86 -24.60
C VAL A 121 10.51 -4.16 -23.30
N TYR A 122 9.22 -3.83 -23.26
CA TYR A 122 8.39 -3.87 -22.06
C TYR A 122 7.12 -4.69 -22.28
N THR A 123 6.59 -5.22 -21.19
CA THR A 123 5.29 -5.89 -21.11
C THR A 123 4.48 -5.23 -20.01
N GLU A 124 3.22 -4.96 -20.29
CA GLU A 124 2.26 -4.50 -19.29
C GLU A 124 1.69 -5.68 -18.51
N TYR A 125 1.50 -5.48 -17.21
CA TYR A 125 0.95 -6.43 -16.27
C TYR A 125 -0.20 -5.81 -15.48
N GLU A 126 -1.19 -6.65 -15.20
CA GLU A 126 -2.32 -6.33 -14.31
C GLU A 126 -2.43 -7.41 -13.21
N PRO A 127 -3.03 -7.13 -12.05
CA PRO A 127 -3.23 -8.14 -11.00
C PRO A 127 -4.01 -9.36 -11.50
N GLU A 128 -3.63 -10.56 -11.06
CA GLU A 128 -4.27 -11.82 -11.52
C GLU A 128 -5.76 -11.94 -11.15
N THR A 129 -6.17 -11.25 -10.08
CA THR A 129 -7.52 -11.32 -9.56
C THR A 129 -7.98 -9.98 -9.04
N THR A 130 -9.29 -9.75 -9.09
CA THR A 130 -9.92 -8.70 -8.30
C THR A 130 -9.78 -9.02 -6.82
N PHE A 131 -9.38 -8.01 -6.04
CA PHE A 131 -9.13 -8.11 -4.60
C PHE A 131 -10.35 -7.66 -3.79
N LEU A 132 -10.20 -7.73 -2.47
CA LEU A 132 -11.18 -7.16 -1.56
C LEU A 132 -11.05 -5.67 -1.34
N ALA A 133 -12.11 -5.09 -0.81
CA ALA A 133 -12.16 -3.68 -0.47
C ALA A 133 -11.24 -3.26 0.69
N ASP A 134 -10.63 -4.19 1.46
CA ASP A 134 -9.72 -3.85 2.55
C ASP A 134 -8.24 -4.07 2.23
N CYS A 135 -7.38 -3.22 2.80
CA CYS A 135 -5.95 -3.15 2.50
C CYS A 135 -5.17 -4.37 3.02
N SER A 136 -5.49 -4.84 4.23
CA SER A 136 -4.80 -5.94 4.90
C SER A 136 -5.03 -7.28 4.21
N HIS A 137 -6.29 -7.64 3.97
CA HIS A 137 -6.64 -8.92 3.37
C HIS A 137 -6.18 -8.98 1.92
N THR A 138 -6.30 -7.87 1.18
CA THR A 138 -5.72 -7.74 -0.17
C THR A 138 -4.22 -8.04 -0.16
N ALA A 139 -3.47 -7.43 0.76
CA ALA A 139 -2.05 -7.69 0.89
C ALA A 139 -1.76 -9.16 1.22
N GLU A 140 -2.55 -9.79 2.09
CA GLU A 140 -2.40 -11.21 2.42
C GLU A 140 -2.68 -12.13 1.23
N GLU A 141 -3.69 -11.85 0.41
CA GLU A 141 -3.98 -12.62 -0.81
C GLU A 141 -2.80 -12.56 -1.80
N ILE A 142 -2.15 -11.40 -1.94
CA ILE A 142 -0.97 -11.20 -2.78
C ILE A 142 0.25 -11.93 -2.21
N MET A 143 0.51 -11.77 -0.90
CA MET A 143 1.60 -12.46 -0.21
C MET A 143 1.45 -13.99 -0.36
N HIS A 144 0.23 -14.51 -0.28
CA HIS A 144 -0.07 -15.95 -0.41
C HIS A 144 -0.30 -16.43 -1.85
N ARG A 145 -0.41 -15.53 -2.83
CA ARG A 145 -0.77 -15.81 -4.22
C ARG A 145 -2.07 -16.58 -4.38
N LYS A 146 -3.06 -16.28 -3.54
CA LYS A 146 -4.39 -16.91 -3.60
C LYS A 146 -5.40 -16.09 -2.83
N ARG A 147 -6.65 -16.19 -3.28
CA ARG A 147 -7.81 -15.71 -2.52
C ARG A 147 -7.95 -16.45 -1.19
N LEU A 148 -8.02 -15.71 -0.10
CA LEU A 148 -8.07 -16.24 1.26
C LEU A 148 -9.50 -16.13 1.79
N LEU A 149 -9.91 -17.12 2.58
CA LEU A 149 -11.11 -16.97 3.42
C LEU A 149 -10.84 -15.89 4.49
N MET A 150 -11.84 -15.06 4.79
CA MET A 150 -11.76 -14.01 5.83
C MET A 150 -11.49 -14.59 7.22
N GLY A 151 -10.93 -13.75 8.10
CA GLY A 151 -10.76 -14.05 9.53
C GLY A 151 -9.64 -15.04 9.84
N GLN A 152 -8.66 -15.21 8.95
CA GLN A 152 -7.54 -16.12 9.17
C GLN A 152 -6.27 -15.32 9.46
N ASP A 153 -5.49 -15.76 10.45
CA ASP A 153 -4.14 -15.25 10.67
C ASP A 153 -3.21 -15.72 9.53
N ALA A 154 -2.96 -14.84 8.57
CA ALA A 154 -2.17 -15.14 7.37
C ALA A 154 -0.85 -14.35 7.28
N SER A 155 -0.64 -13.36 8.14
CA SER A 155 0.59 -12.58 8.19
C SER A 155 1.12 -12.33 9.62
N ARG A 156 2.39 -11.91 9.69
CA ARG A 156 3.04 -11.45 10.93
C ARG A 156 3.91 -10.24 10.66
N ILE A 157 4.15 -9.43 11.69
CA ILE A 157 5.25 -8.46 11.64
C ILE A 157 6.55 -9.26 11.51
N ARG A 158 7.43 -8.86 10.60
CA ARG A 158 8.65 -9.60 10.26
C ARG A 158 9.48 -9.82 11.54
N SER A 159 9.77 -11.09 11.82
CA SER A 159 10.45 -11.55 13.04
C SER A 159 9.72 -11.28 14.38
N GLY A 160 8.45 -10.88 14.33
CA GLY A 160 7.59 -10.61 15.49
C GLY A 160 6.33 -11.46 15.53
N ALA A 161 5.30 -10.97 16.23
CA ALA A 161 4.04 -11.69 16.40
C ALA A 161 3.10 -11.58 15.18
N VAL A 162 2.05 -12.42 15.23
CA VAL A 162 0.94 -12.45 14.26
C VAL A 162 0.28 -11.08 14.17
N PHE A 163 0.08 -10.60 12.94
CA PHE A 163 -0.60 -9.33 12.70
C PHE A 163 -2.10 -9.51 12.96
N GLY A 164 -2.69 -8.64 13.79
CA GLY A 164 -4.09 -8.72 14.21
C GLY A 164 -4.41 -9.75 15.29
N GLY A 165 -3.48 -10.65 15.64
CA GLY A 165 -3.75 -11.76 16.55
C GLY A 165 -4.16 -11.34 17.98
N ASP A 166 -3.53 -10.29 18.50
CA ASP A 166 -3.80 -9.71 19.82
C ASP A 166 -4.66 -8.43 19.74
N GLY A 167 -5.28 -8.13 18.60
CA GLY A 167 -5.98 -6.87 18.36
C GLY A 167 -5.05 -5.67 18.12
N HIS A 168 -5.60 -4.46 18.28
CA HIS A 168 -4.89 -3.21 18.01
C HIS A 168 -3.74 -2.98 18.99
N ASN A 169 -3.92 -3.27 20.29
CA ASN A 169 -2.83 -3.14 21.26
C ASN A 169 -1.67 -4.09 20.97
N GLY A 170 -1.98 -5.31 20.51
CA GLY A 170 -0.98 -6.25 20.03
C GLY A 170 -0.15 -5.68 18.89
N ASN A 171 -0.84 -5.19 17.86
CA ASN A 171 -0.20 -4.56 16.71
C ASN A 171 0.69 -3.37 17.11
N ILE A 172 0.21 -2.49 18.00
CA ILE A 172 0.98 -1.34 18.50
C ILE A 172 2.25 -1.81 19.23
N ARG A 173 2.11 -2.74 20.18
CA ARG A 173 3.24 -3.26 20.97
C ARG A 173 4.32 -3.86 20.08
N GLU A 174 3.91 -4.66 19.11
CA GLU A 174 4.82 -5.33 18.18
C GLU A 174 5.45 -4.35 17.19
N ALA A 175 4.70 -3.35 16.71
CA ALA A 175 5.22 -2.30 15.85
C ALA A 175 6.29 -1.47 16.57
N VAL A 176 6.03 -1.05 17.82
CA VAL A 176 7.00 -0.34 18.65
C VAL A 176 8.25 -1.20 18.88
N THR A 177 8.08 -2.49 19.19
CA THR A 177 9.19 -3.43 19.37
C THR A 177 10.00 -3.60 18.07
N TYR A 178 9.33 -3.71 16.92
CA TYR A 178 9.96 -3.76 15.61
C TYR A 178 10.80 -2.51 15.34
N ALA A 179 10.25 -1.33 15.59
CA ALA A 179 10.94 -0.05 15.42
C ALA A 179 12.18 0.07 16.32
N GLN A 180 12.08 -0.37 17.58
CA GLN A 180 13.21 -0.40 18.51
C GLN A 180 14.33 -1.33 18.03
N ASN A 181 13.96 -2.54 17.56
CA ASN A 181 14.93 -3.54 17.14
C ASN A 181 15.65 -3.20 15.85
N ARG A 182 14.99 -2.54 14.89
CA ARG A 182 15.65 -2.18 13.61
C ARG A 182 16.66 -1.05 13.73
N GLY A 183 16.54 -0.19 14.76
CA GLY A 183 17.49 0.91 15.03
C GLY A 183 17.55 2.03 13.97
N VAL A 184 16.63 2.05 13.01
CA VAL A 184 16.53 3.05 11.93
C VAL A 184 15.16 3.72 11.90
N GLY A 185 15.04 4.86 11.23
CA GLY A 185 13.80 5.65 11.14
C GLY A 185 12.82 5.14 10.08
N ASN A 186 11.56 5.60 10.15
CA ASN A 186 10.52 5.19 9.20
C ASN A 186 10.93 5.50 7.76
N GLY A 187 10.47 4.67 6.82
CA GLY A 187 10.84 4.75 5.40
C GLY A 187 11.99 3.83 5.02
N GLU A 188 12.77 3.32 5.98
CA GLU A 188 13.86 2.37 5.74
C GLU A 188 13.42 0.91 5.54
N GLU A 189 12.13 0.61 5.65
CA GLU A 189 11.60 -0.75 5.47
C GLU A 189 11.87 -1.25 4.05
N ARG A 190 12.37 -2.50 3.94
CA ARG A 190 12.66 -3.16 2.66
C ARG A 190 11.94 -4.52 2.62
N PRO A 191 10.61 -4.54 2.42
CA PRO A 191 9.88 -5.76 2.09
C PRO A 191 10.33 -6.31 0.74
N ASP A 192 10.49 -7.63 0.67
CA ASP A 192 10.77 -8.37 -0.58
C ASP A 192 9.45 -8.68 -1.32
N PRO A 193 9.51 -9.04 -2.62
CA PRO A 193 8.33 -9.52 -3.35
C PRO A 193 7.64 -10.72 -2.68
N GLY A 194 6.41 -10.51 -2.21
CA GLY A 194 5.65 -11.47 -1.40
C GLY A 194 5.58 -11.17 0.09
N GLU A 195 6.09 -10.02 0.50
CA GLU A 195 5.86 -9.37 1.79
C GLU A 195 5.09 -8.06 1.58
N ALA A 196 4.81 -7.33 2.66
CA ALA A 196 4.08 -6.07 2.57
C ALA A 196 4.68 -4.98 3.47
N PHE A 197 4.46 -3.73 3.10
CA PHE A 197 4.52 -2.61 4.04
C PHE A 197 3.25 -2.58 4.87
N SER A 198 3.37 -2.20 6.14
CA SER A 198 2.24 -1.78 6.96
C SER A 198 2.63 -0.57 7.79
N ILE A 199 1.77 0.44 7.87
CA ILE A 199 1.89 1.55 8.80
C ILE A 199 0.81 1.38 9.86
N ILE A 200 1.19 1.41 11.13
CA ILE A 200 0.33 1.12 12.28
C ILE A 200 0.20 2.40 13.11
N GLU A 201 -1.04 2.79 13.40
CA GLU A 201 -1.35 3.88 14.31
C GLU A 201 -1.04 3.50 15.75
N THR A 202 -0.37 4.37 16.49
CA THR A 202 0.04 4.14 17.88
C THR A 202 -0.70 5.02 18.88
N GLN A 203 -1.44 6.02 18.44
CA GLN A 203 -2.21 6.95 19.28
C GLN A 203 -3.72 6.73 19.10
N TRP A 204 -4.43 6.63 20.21
CA TRP A 204 -5.86 6.31 20.27
C TRP A 204 -6.55 7.21 21.30
N ASP A 205 -7.82 7.53 21.06
CA ASP A 205 -8.65 8.45 21.86
C ASP A 205 -9.05 7.89 23.25
N MET A 206 -8.60 6.67 23.56
CA MET A 206 -8.81 5.94 24.82
C MET A 206 -7.50 5.24 25.23
N GLU A 207 -7.33 4.95 26.53
CA GLU A 207 -6.14 4.26 27.05
C GLU A 207 -5.98 2.81 26.52
N ASP A 208 -7.04 2.22 25.96
CA ASP A 208 -7.07 0.87 25.41
C ASP A 208 -7.64 0.89 23.98
N ALA A 209 -6.78 0.58 23.00
CA ALA A 209 -7.13 0.57 21.58
C ALA A 209 -8.15 -0.52 21.18
N ASP A 210 -8.40 -1.51 22.04
CA ASP A 210 -9.34 -2.60 21.76
C ASP A 210 -10.76 -2.33 22.29
N HIS A 211 -10.97 -1.18 22.95
CA HIS A 211 -12.29 -0.75 23.40
C HIS A 211 -13.25 -0.58 22.21
N GLU A 212 -14.54 -0.85 22.42
CA GLU A 212 -15.53 -0.86 21.32
C GLU A 212 -15.72 0.51 20.65
N ASP A 213 -15.55 1.57 21.44
CA ASP A 213 -15.65 2.96 21.00
C ASP A 213 -14.30 3.63 20.77
N ALA A 214 -13.19 2.89 20.93
CA ALA A 214 -11.85 3.44 20.66
C ALA A 214 -11.68 3.75 19.17
N SER A 215 -11.07 4.89 18.88
CA SER A 215 -10.76 5.37 17.55
C SER A 215 -9.30 5.85 17.47
N PRO A 216 -8.63 5.65 16.33
CA PRO A 216 -7.27 6.15 16.13
C PRO A 216 -7.26 7.70 16.15
N MET A 217 -6.25 8.28 16.78
CA MET A 217 -6.02 9.74 16.83
C MET A 217 -5.30 10.22 15.58
N ASN A 218 -5.86 9.93 14.41
CA ASN A 218 -5.31 10.37 13.14
C ASN A 218 -6.40 10.92 12.22
N GLU A 219 -5.96 11.64 11.19
CA GLU A 219 -6.86 12.32 10.26
C GLU A 219 -7.65 11.35 9.39
N SER A 220 -7.12 10.14 9.15
CA SER A 220 -7.78 9.13 8.30
C SER A 220 -8.85 8.31 9.00
N GLY A 221 -8.80 8.22 10.33
CA GLY A 221 -9.63 7.28 11.10
C GLY A 221 -9.21 5.81 10.92
N TRP A 222 -8.08 5.53 10.28
CA TRP A 222 -7.62 4.17 10.01
C TRP A 222 -6.59 3.70 11.05
N PRO A 223 -6.75 2.49 11.63
CA PRO A 223 -5.81 1.96 12.60
C PRO A 223 -4.49 1.48 11.98
N TYR A 224 -4.52 1.16 10.69
CA TYR A 224 -3.37 0.73 9.91
C TYR A 224 -3.65 0.86 8.41
N HIS A 225 -2.59 0.84 7.61
CA HIS A 225 -2.67 0.72 6.16
C HIS A 225 -1.59 -0.24 5.64
N VAL A 226 -1.90 -1.04 4.61
CA VAL A 226 -1.06 -2.16 4.16
C VAL A 226 -0.95 -2.18 2.63
N ALA A 227 0.26 -2.40 2.12
CA ALA A 227 0.55 -2.50 0.69
C ALA A 227 1.53 -3.66 0.41
N ALA A 228 1.11 -4.64 -0.40
CA ALA A 228 1.93 -5.81 -0.69
C ALA A 228 2.89 -5.58 -1.85
N VAL A 229 4.15 -5.98 -1.68
CA VAL A 229 5.20 -5.83 -2.69
C VAL A 229 5.14 -6.96 -3.70
N VAL A 230 5.07 -6.59 -4.97
CA VAL A 230 5.00 -7.52 -6.10
C VAL A 230 6.27 -7.55 -6.95
N ALA A 231 7.05 -6.47 -6.95
CA ALA A 231 8.34 -6.40 -7.63
C ALA A 231 9.28 -5.41 -6.92
N MET A 232 10.57 -5.45 -7.30
CA MET A 232 11.58 -4.53 -6.76
C MET A 232 12.61 -4.16 -7.83
N ASP A 233 13.13 -2.94 -7.74
CA ASP A 233 14.22 -2.45 -8.58
C ASP A 233 15.14 -1.56 -7.74
N GLY A 234 16.26 -2.15 -7.30
CA GLY A 234 17.16 -1.50 -6.34
C GLY A 234 16.45 -1.20 -5.02
N ASP A 235 16.24 0.09 -4.76
CA ASP A 235 15.57 0.58 -3.55
C ASP A 235 14.09 0.89 -3.73
N ASP A 236 13.57 0.66 -4.93
CA ASP A 236 12.15 0.82 -5.23
C ASP A 236 11.41 -0.50 -5.05
N ARG A 237 10.26 -0.42 -4.40
CA ARG A 237 9.32 -1.53 -4.18
C ARG A 237 8.03 -1.18 -4.87
N ILE A 238 7.67 -2.02 -5.84
CA ILE A 238 6.39 -1.94 -6.52
C ILE A 238 5.39 -2.63 -5.60
N ALA A 239 4.38 -1.90 -5.16
CA ALA A 239 3.35 -2.41 -4.29
C ALA A 239 1.96 -2.32 -4.94
N ILE A 240 1.10 -3.25 -4.55
CA ILE A 240 -0.33 -3.20 -4.79
C ILE A 240 -1.01 -2.93 -3.45
N GLU A 241 -1.91 -1.96 -3.42
CA GLU A 241 -2.70 -1.61 -2.23
C GLU A 241 -4.16 -1.37 -2.58
N GLN A 242 -5.01 -1.41 -1.57
CA GLN A 242 -6.42 -1.01 -1.65
C GLN A 242 -6.65 0.02 -0.56
N THR A 243 -7.41 1.07 -0.83
CA THR A 243 -7.79 2.06 0.19
C THR A 243 -9.27 1.87 0.52
N VAL A 244 -9.60 1.71 1.80
CA VAL A 244 -10.99 1.56 2.22
C VAL A 244 -11.64 2.95 2.26
N GLY A 245 -12.72 3.13 1.50
CA GLY A 245 -13.73 4.13 1.82
C GLY A 245 -13.53 5.57 1.34
N SER A 246 -12.66 5.84 0.36
CA SER A 246 -12.90 7.02 -0.49
C SER A 246 -14.20 6.82 -1.27
N SER A 247 -14.83 7.90 -1.75
CA SER A 247 -15.90 7.78 -2.76
C SER A 247 -15.48 6.87 -3.93
N ASP A 248 -14.18 6.82 -4.20
CA ASP A 248 -13.57 6.02 -5.25
C ASP A 248 -13.53 4.53 -4.87
N ALA A 249 -13.20 4.18 -3.62
CA ALA A 249 -13.21 2.77 -3.16
C ALA A 249 -14.62 2.13 -3.15
N VAL A 250 -15.67 2.93 -2.94
CA VAL A 250 -17.07 2.47 -3.05
C VAL A 250 -17.48 2.36 -4.53
N GLN A 251 -17.01 3.26 -5.39
CA GLN A 251 -17.23 3.20 -6.85
C GLN A 251 -16.42 2.09 -7.55
N HIS A 252 -15.35 1.61 -6.90
CA HIS A 252 -14.43 0.60 -7.44
C HIS A 252 -14.39 -0.71 -6.64
N GLN A 253 -15.41 -1.00 -5.81
CA GLN A 253 -15.60 -2.37 -5.30
C GLN A 253 -15.57 -3.34 -6.49
N GLY A 254 -14.66 -4.30 -6.51
CA GLY A 254 -14.50 -5.23 -7.63
C GLY A 254 -13.43 -4.89 -8.67
N TYR A 255 -12.62 -3.83 -8.47
CA TYR A 255 -11.48 -3.50 -9.35
C TYR A 255 -10.11 -3.69 -8.68
N GLU A 256 -9.12 -3.85 -9.54
CA GLU A 256 -7.71 -4.18 -9.30
C GLU A 256 -7.06 -3.19 -8.32
N GLY A 257 -6.27 -3.69 -7.36
CA GLY A 257 -5.57 -2.83 -6.40
C GLY A 257 -4.76 -1.73 -7.08
N ILE A 258 -4.66 -0.59 -6.42
CA ILE A 258 -3.85 0.54 -6.83
C ILE A 258 -2.38 0.10 -6.82
N ILE A 259 -1.69 0.34 -7.92
CA ILE A 259 -0.26 0.09 -8.04
C ILE A 259 0.50 1.37 -7.70
N ASP A 260 1.53 1.24 -6.87
CA ASP A 260 2.45 2.33 -6.59
C ASP A 260 3.91 1.86 -6.48
N ILE A 261 4.84 2.82 -6.58
CA ILE A 261 6.27 2.62 -6.37
C ILE A 261 6.69 3.39 -5.12
N TYR A 262 7.22 2.65 -4.15
CA TYR A 262 7.76 3.18 -2.91
C TYR A 262 9.28 3.04 -2.87
N THR A 263 9.98 4.16 -2.66
CA THR A 263 11.43 4.15 -2.49
C THR A 263 11.78 4.03 -1.02
N SER A 264 12.48 2.97 -0.63
CA SER A 264 12.95 2.84 0.75
C SER A 264 14.14 3.74 1.00
N GLY A 265 14.07 4.46 2.11
CA GLY A 265 15.12 5.31 2.62
C GLY A 265 14.57 6.39 3.54
N SER A 266 15.48 7.03 4.24
CA SER A 266 15.24 8.20 5.08
C SER A 266 16.13 9.37 4.67
N LEU A 267 15.67 10.58 4.98
CA LEU A 267 16.44 11.80 4.93
C LEU A 267 17.50 11.80 6.04
N ALA A 268 18.50 12.67 5.88
CA ALA A 268 19.44 12.96 6.96
C ALA A 268 18.68 13.37 8.24
N GLY A 269 18.96 12.70 9.36
CA GLY A 269 18.23 12.86 10.61
C GLY A 269 17.10 11.85 10.85
N GLY A 270 16.88 10.90 9.93
CA GLY A 270 15.99 9.75 10.13
C GLY A 270 14.52 9.98 9.79
N ALA A 271 14.17 11.14 9.22
CA ALA A 271 12.83 11.39 8.70
C ALA A 271 12.57 10.58 7.42
N ALA A 272 11.37 10.05 7.25
CA ALA A 272 11.03 9.27 6.06
C ALA A 272 11.15 10.10 4.77
N LEU A 273 11.64 9.47 3.68
CA LEU A 273 11.56 10.10 2.36
C LEU A 273 10.09 10.29 1.98
N PRO A 274 9.68 11.42 1.34
CA PRO A 274 8.32 11.58 0.82
C PRO A 274 7.89 10.45 -0.13
N ALA A 275 8.85 9.87 -0.85
CA ALA A 275 8.67 8.74 -1.77
C ALA A 275 8.55 7.36 -1.08
N SER A 276 8.85 7.28 0.21
CA SER A 276 8.71 6.02 0.96
C SER A 276 7.24 5.77 1.32
N PHE A 277 6.90 4.53 1.64
CA PHE A 277 5.54 4.18 2.10
C PHE A 277 5.11 5.04 3.30
N HIS A 278 6.00 5.23 4.27
CA HIS A 278 5.73 6.11 5.41
C HIS A 278 5.62 7.58 5.00
N GLY A 279 6.43 8.06 4.06
CA GLY A 279 6.35 9.46 3.62
C GLY A 279 5.06 9.78 2.88
N ARG A 280 4.59 8.88 2.02
CA ARG A 280 3.33 9.05 1.27
C ARG A 280 2.12 9.06 2.20
N HIS A 281 2.11 8.17 3.19
CA HIS A 281 0.94 7.97 4.06
C HIS A 281 1.07 8.64 5.43
N GLY A 282 2.24 9.10 5.82
CA GLY A 282 2.53 9.56 7.19
C GLY A 282 1.71 10.77 7.63
N GLY A 283 1.23 11.60 6.70
CA GLY A 283 0.29 12.69 7.01
C GLY A 283 -1.11 12.21 7.44
N ALA A 284 -1.48 10.99 7.07
CA ALA A 284 -2.76 10.35 7.42
C ALA A 284 -2.74 9.64 8.78
N PHE A 285 -1.55 9.51 9.39
CA PHE A 285 -1.29 8.86 10.67
C PHE A 285 -0.78 9.89 11.68
N SER A 286 -0.87 9.59 12.98
CA SER A 286 -0.27 10.45 13.99
C SER A 286 1.26 10.50 13.83
N GLN A 287 1.92 11.49 14.45
CA GLN A 287 3.39 11.57 14.47
C GLN A 287 4.06 10.31 15.06
N GLY A 288 3.32 9.48 15.80
CA GLY A 288 3.79 8.22 16.37
C GLY A 288 3.59 7.00 15.47
N GLY A 289 3.03 7.14 14.28
CA GLY A 289 2.80 6.01 13.36
C GLY A 289 4.08 5.25 13.07
N VAL A 290 4.02 3.92 13.06
CA VAL A 290 5.19 3.06 12.86
C VAL A 290 5.02 2.25 11.59
N THR A 291 6.00 2.30 10.70
CA THR A 291 6.04 1.42 9.54
C THR A 291 6.77 0.11 9.90
N VAL A 292 6.20 -1.00 9.44
CA VAL A 292 6.69 -2.35 9.66
C VAL A 292 6.68 -3.12 8.34
N THR A 293 7.44 -4.21 8.28
CA THR A 293 7.29 -5.21 7.22
C THR A 293 6.42 -6.34 7.71
N LEU A 294 5.40 -6.71 6.93
CA LEU A 294 4.62 -7.93 7.15
C LEU A 294 5.15 -9.07 6.28
N ALA A 295 5.22 -10.26 6.86
CA ALA A 295 5.61 -11.49 6.18
C ALA A 295 4.50 -12.54 6.26
N PRO A 296 4.32 -13.38 5.21
CA PRO A 296 3.33 -14.43 5.21
C PRO A 296 3.65 -15.55 6.22
N ILE A 297 2.62 -16.07 6.89
CA ILE A 297 2.69 -17.23 7.78
C ILE A 297 1.74 -18.34 7.33
N ASN A 298 1.86 -19.54 7.89
CA ASN A 298 0.93 -20.63 7.59
C ASN A 298 0.83 -20.95 6.08
N GLN A 299 1.95 -20.77 5.34
CA GLN A 299 1.99 -21.04 3.91
C GLN A 299 1.55 -22.48 3.62
N GLY A 300 0.57 -22.63 2.74
CA GLY A 300 -0.06 -23.92 2.43
C GLY A 300 -1.15 -24.39 3.41
N GLN A 301 -1.25 -23.80 4.61
CA GLN A 301 -2.28 -24.14 5.62
C GLN A 301 -3.45 -23.14 5.65
N VAL A 302 -3.26 -21.92 5.16
CA VAL A 302 -4.37 -20.95 5.00
C VAL A 302 -5.38 -21.44 3.97
N ARG A 303 -6.66 -21.37 4.33
CA ARG A 303 -7.79 -21.86 3.53
C ARG A 303 -8.06 -20.90 2.38
N LYS A 304 -8.27 -21.48 1.20
CA LYS A 304 -8.64 -20.75 -0.01
C LYS A 304 -10.15 -20.49 0.00
N GLU A 305 -10.55 -19.32 -0.43
CA GLU A 305 -11.96 -19.08 -0.74
C GLU A 305 -12.37 -19.86 -2.00
N THR A 306 -13.45 -20.65 -1.89
CA THR A 306 -13.93 -21.53 -2.98
C THR A 306 -15.16 -21.00 -3.70
N ARG A 307 -15.77 -19.91 -3.20
CA ARG A 307 -16.96 -19.31 -3.78
C ARG A 307 -16.61 -18.01 -4.50
N THR A 308 -17.35 -17.71 -5.56
CA THR A 308 -17.31 -16.39 -6.18
C THR A 308 -17.94 -15.40 -5.20
N ARG A 309 -17.19 -14.37 -4.78
CA ARG A 309 -17.79 -13.22 -4.09
C ARG A 309 -18.76 -12.57 -5.07
N ARG A 310 -20.03 -12.47 -4.67
CA ARG A 310 -21.00 -11.73 -5.47
C ARG A 310 -20.64 -10.26 -5.36
N HIS A 311 -20.49 -9.59 -6.49
CA HIS A 311 -20.73 -8.17 -6.58
C HIS A 311 -22.10 -7.89 -5.95
N MET A 312 -22.12 -7.12 -4.87
CA MET A 312 -23.33 -6.44 -4.47
C MET A 312 -23.32 -5.16 -5.30
N ASP A 313 -23.92 -5.22 -6.48
CA ASP A 313 -24.25 -4.02 -7.24
C ASP A 313 -25.20 -3.21 -6.35
N GLY A 314 -24.71 -2.13 -5.76
CA GLY A 314 -25.42 -1.22 -4.87
C GLY A 314 -25.25 0.21 -5.33
#